data_AF-A0A841HX91-F1
#
_entry.id   AF-A0A841HX91-F1
#
_cell.length_a   1.000
_cell.length_b   1.000
_cell.length_c   1.000
_cell.angle_alpha   90.00
_cell.angle_beta   90.00
_cell.angle_gamma   90.00
#
_symmetry.space_group_name_H-M   'P 1'
#
loop_
_entity.id
_entity.type
_entity.pdbx_description
1 polymer ?
#
loop_
_entity_poly.entity_id
_entity_poly.type
_entity_poly.pdbx_seq_one_letter_code
_entity_poly.pdbx_strand_id
1 'polypeptide(L)'
;MPRFLHILSALIYLPLGLVLYFYPAEGALGLLPAATPLVFVRLGGAVLLAWTLQLLLASLHPSRASSLGLAVSQLLVAATLLPAVLGRNVPASGALLGPTLVFCGVLVVLAVLGLWFLPRPREL
;
A
#
# COMPACT_ATOMS: atom_id res chain seq x y z
N MET A 1 19.90 5.65 1.54
CA MET A 1 18.95 4.76 0.81
C MET A 1 17.64 4.45 1.54
N PRO A 2 17.58 4.09 2.84
CA PRO A 2 16.30 3.69 3.45
C PRO A 2 15.24 4.82 3.48
N ARG A 3 15.65 6.09 3.62
CA ARG A 3 14.72 7.25 3.55
C ARG A 3 13.96 7.30 2.22
N PHE A 4 14.63 7.00 1.11
CA PHE A 4 14.03 7.03 -0.22
C PHE A 4 12.91 5.98 -0.37
N LEU A 5 13.09 4.77 0.17
CA LEU A 5 12.08 3.72 0.13
C LEU A 5 10.80 4.10 0.90
N HIS A 6 10.96 4.79 2.03
CA HIS A 6 9.84 5.29 2.83
C HIS A 6 9.08 6.41 2.09
N ILE A 7 9.81 7.36 1.48
CA ILE A 7 9.21 8.45 0.70
C ILE A 7 8.50 7.90 -0.54
N LEU A 8 9.12 6.96 -1.26
CA LEU A 8 8.52 6.35 -2.45
C LEU A 8 7.26 5.55 -2.10
N SER A 9 7.28 4.79 -0.99
CA SER A 9 6.08 4.10 -0.49
C SER A 9 4.99 5.09 -0.08
N ALA A 10 5.35 6.19 0.58
CA ALA A 10 4.42 7.24 0.94
C ALA A 10 3.78 7.89 -0.30
N LEU A 11 4.56 8.19 -1.34
CA LEU A 11 4.05 8.75 -2.60
C LEU A 11 3.07 7.83 -3.33
N ILE A 12 3.16 6.51 -3.10
CA ILE A 12 2.22 5.53 -3.65
C ILE A 12 0.92 5.50 -2.84
N TYR A 13 1.03 5.43 -1.51
CA TYR A 13 -0.14 5.31 -0.64
C TYR A 13 -0.91 6.62 -0.44
N LEU A 14 -0.25 7.77 -0.57
CA LEU A 14 -0.88 9.08 -0.44
C LEU A 14 -2.02 9.29 -1.43
N PRO A 15 -1.82 9.18 -2.76
CA PRO A 15 -2.90 9.37 -3.72
C PRO A 15 -3.98 8.29 -3.57
N LEU A 16 -3.59 7.04 -3.29
CA LEU A 16 -4.54 5.95 -3.10
C LEU A 16 -5.44 6.19 -1.87
N GLY A 17 -4.85 6.58 -0.74
CA GLY A 17 -5.57 6.92 0.47
C GLY A 17 -6.50 8.13 0.28
N LEU A 18 -6.05 9.15 -0.45
CA LEU A 18 -6.85 10.33 -0.77
C LEU A 18 -8.08 9.99 -1.63
N VAL A 19 -7.89 9.19 -2.69
CA VAL A 19 -8.96 8.74 -3.58
C VAL A 19 -10.00 7.90 -2.81
N LEU A 20 -9.56 6.99 -1.94
CA LEU A 20 -10.47 6.17 -1.14
C LEU A 20 -11.19 6.98 -0.06
N TYR A 21 -10.50 7.95 0.56
CA TYR A 21 -11.09 8.79 1.61
C TYR A 21 -12.17 9.73 1.06
N PHE A 22 -11.91 10.34 -0.10
CA PHE A 22 -12.86 11.22 -0.80
C PHE A 22 -13.75 10.48 -1.80
N TYR A 23 -13.84 9.14 -1.73
CA TYR A 23 -14.65 8.37 -2.65
C TYR A 23 -16.12 8.83 -2.59
N PRO A 24 -16.73 9.20 -3.73
CA PRO A 24 -18.07 9.75 -3.76
C PRO A 24 -19.10 8.70 -3.35
N ALA A 25 -20.08 9.11 -2.55
CA ALA A 25 -21.11 8.22 -2.02
C ALA A 25 -21.98 7.59 -3.12
N GLU A 26 -22.04 8.23 -4.28
CA GLU A 26 -22.88 7.83 -5.41
C GLU A 26 -22.25 6.73 -6.29
N GLY A 27 -21.11 6.16 -5.88
CA GLY A 27 -20.50 5.04 -6.61
C GLY A 27 -19.99 5.42 -8.01
N ALA A 28 -19.80 6.71 -8.29
CA ALA A 28 -19.55 7.31 -9.61
C ALA A 28 -18.33 6.75 -10.37
N LEU A 29 -17.47 5.95 -9.72
CA LEU A 29 -16.33 5.31 -10.36
C LEU A 29 -16.61 3.86 -10.81
N GLY A 30 -17.73 3.24 -10.41
CA GLY A 30 -18.06 1.85 -10.78
C GLY A 30 -17.07 0.80 -10.27
N LEU A 31 -16.14 1.19 -9.39
CA LEU A 31 -15.01 0.39 -8.92
C LEU A 31 -15.35 -0.54 -7.75
N LEU A 32 -16.54 -0.41 -7.16
CA LEU A 32 -16.94 -1.17 -5.99
C LEU A 32 -18.26 -1.90 -6.24
N PRO A 33 -18.41 -3.15 -5.75
CA PRO A 33 -19.69 -3.82 -5.70
C PRO A 33 -20.71 -2.94 -4.99
N ALA A 34 -21.94 -2.87 -5.51
CA ALA A 34 -23.04 -2.06 -4.94
C ALA A 34 -23.34 -2.38 -3.45
N ALA A 35 -22.91 -3.55 -2.97
CA ALA A 35 -23.06 -3.98 -1.59
C ALA A 35 -21.94 -3.51 -0.64
N THR A 36 -20.90 -2.84 -1.13
CA THR A 36 -19.76 -2.43 -0.28
C THR A 36 -20.13 -1.18 0.51
N PRO A 37 -20.19 -1.23 1.87
CA PRO A 37 -20.55 -0.05 2.63
C PRO A 37 -19.47 1.02 2.49
N LEU A 38 -19.86 2.23 2.08
CA LEU A 38 -18.97 3.37 1.84
C LEU A 38 -18.04 3.69 3.03
N VAL A 39 -18.50 3.39 4.25
CA VAL A 39 -17.72 3.55 5.48
C VAL A 39 -16.43 2.73 5.43
N PHE A 40 -16.45 1.50 4.93
CA PHE A 40 -15.23 0.68 4.81
C PHE A 40 -14.24 1.24 3.79
N VAL A 41 -14.74 1.84 2.72
CA VAL A 41 -13.92 2.50 1.69
C VAL A 41 -13.19 3.70 2.29
N ARG A 42 -13.92 4.54 3.02
CA ARG A 42 -13.36 5.73 3.67
C ARG A 42 -12.41 5.38 4.80
N LEU A 43 -12.73 4.35 5.60
CA LEU A 43 -11.85 3.82 6.64
C LEU A 43 -10.55 3.29 6.01
N GLY A 44 -10.64 2.54 4.91
CA GLY A 44 -9.47 2.10 4.16
C GLY A 44 -8.61 3.28 3.68
N GLY A 45 -9.25 4.32 3.14
CA GLY A 45 -8.56 5.56 2.77
C GLY A 45 -7.88 6.27 3.94
N ALA A 46 -8.56 6.41 5.07
CA ALA A 46 -8.02 7.01 6.29
C ALA A 46 -6.82 6.22 6.84
N VAL A 47 -6.91 4.88 6.84
CA VAL A 47 -5.80 4.01 7.25
C VAL A 47 -4.60 4.18 6.32
N LEU A 48 -4.79 4.23 5.01
CA LEU A 48 -3.69 4.45 4.06
C LEU A 48 -3.06 5.83 4.20
N LEU A 49 -3.85 6.88 4.49
CA LEU A 49 -3.33 8.21 4.76
C LEU A 49 -2.53 8.26 6.08
N ALA A 50 -3.04 7.64 7.14
CA ALA A 50 -2.32 7.50 8.41
C ALA A 50 -1.01 6.71 8.22
N TRP A 51 -1.06 5.64 7.42
CA TRP A 51 0.11 4.85 7.06
C TRP A 51 1.15 5.66 6.27
N THR A 52 0.70 6.48 5.33
CA THR A 52 1.54 7.40 4.57
C THR A 52 2.26 8.39 5.49
N LEU A 53 1.53 8.98 6.46
CA LEU A 53 2.12 9.89 7.42
C LEU A 53 3.18 9.18 8.29
N GLN A 54 2.89 7.96 8.72
CA GLN A 54 3.85 7.12 9.46
C GLN A 54 5.11 6.83 8.65
N LEU A 55 4.98 6.55 7.34
CA LEU A 55 6.12 6.34 6.44
C LEU A 55 6.95 7.62 6.28
N LEU A 56 6.31 8.79 6.14
CA LEU A 56 7.00 10.07 6.09
C LEU A 56 7.77 10.36 7.38
N LEU A 57 7.16 10.12 8.55
CA LEU A 57 7.82 10.28 9.85
C LEU A 57 8.99 9.30 10.01
N ALA A 58 8.81 8.03 9.64
CA ALA A 58 9.85 7.01 9.67
C ALA A 58 11.01 7.33 8.70
N SER A 59 10.76 8.11 7.63
CA SER A 59 11.81 8.57 6.73
C SER A 59 12.79 9.56 7.40
N LEU A 60 12.35 10.27 8.45
CA LEU A 60 13.21 11.21 9.17
C LEU A 60 14.29 10.46 9.97
N HIS A 61 13.90 9.38 10.64
CA HIS A 61 14.79 8.51 11.44
C HIS A 61 14.57 7.02 11.09
N PRO A 62 15.17 6.53 9.99
CA PRO A 62 15.01 5.14 9.59
C PRO A 62 15.68 4.20 10.59
N SER A 63 14.89 3.30 11.20
CA SER A 63 15.33 2.28 12.15
C SER A 63 15.13 0.88 11.57
N ARG A 64 15.76 -0.14 12.18
CA ARG A 64 15.51 -1.54 11.81
C ARG A 64 14.03 -1.92 11.95
N ALA A 65 13.40 -1.47 13.04
CA ALA A 65 11.99 -1.74 13.30
C ALA A 65 11.09 -1.10 12.24
N SER A 66 11.38 0.14 11.80
CA SER A 66 10.60 0.79 10.75
C SER A 66 10.80 0.15 9.38
N SER A 67 12.01 -0.28 9.03
CA SER A 67 12.27 -1.01 7.77
C SER A 67 11.60 -2.39 7.74
N LEU A 68 11.58 -3.12 8.86
CA LEU A 68 10.85 -4.38 8.99
C LEU A 68 9.34 -4.16 8.90
N GLY A 69 8.81 -3.16 9.60
CA GLY A 69 7.39 -2.79 9.53
C GLY A 69 6.97 -2.42 8.10
N LEU A 70 7.81 -1.67 7.38
CA LEU A 70 7.61 -1.36 5.97
C LEU A 70 7.58 -2.65 5.14
N ALA A 71 8.57 -3.52 5.23
CA ALA A 71 8.61 -4.75 4.44
C ALA A 71 7.40 -5.67 4.71
N VAL A 72 7.05 -5.88 5.98
CA VAL A 72 5.90 -6.71 6.39
C VAL A 72 4.59 -6.13 5.86
N SER A 73 4.38 -4.83 5.98
CA SER A 73 3.17 -4.17 5.48
C SER A 73 3.01 -4.32 3.96
N GLN A 74 4.10 -4.14 3.22
CA GLN A 74 4.12 -4.25 1.76
C GLN A 74 3.81 -5.69 1.31
N LEU A 75 4.38 -6.69 1.99
CA LEU A 75 4.08 -8.09 1.74
C LEU A 75 2.63 -8.47 2.12
N LEU A 76 2.08 -7.93 3.21
CA LEU A 76 0.69 -8.15 3.59
C LEU A 76 -0.28 -7.57 2.55
N VAL A 77 -0.03 -6.35 2.07
CA VAL A 77 -0.84 -5.73 1.02
C VAL A 77 -0.74 -6.54 -0.28
N ALA A 78 0.44 -6.99 -0.67
CA ALA A 78 0.60 -7.87 -1.83
C ALA A 78 -0.13 -9.21 -1.63
N ALA A 79 0.01 -9.84 -0.46
CA ALA A 79 -0.59 -11.13 -0.13
C ALA A 79 -2.12 -11.08 -0.04
N THR A 80 -2.71 -9.92 0.25
CA THR A 80 -4.18 -9.73 0.24
C THR A 80 -4.70 -9.42 -1.16
N LEU A 81 -3.95 -8.65 -1.96
CA LEU A 81 -4.34 -8.28 -3.33
C LEU A 81 -4.17 -9.44 -4.32
N LEU A 82 -3.11 -10.24 -4.22
CA LEU A 82 -2.83 -11.32 -5.19
C LEU A 82 -3.97 -12.35 -5.29
N PRO A 83 -4.50 -12.90 -4.17
CA PRO A 83 -5.62 -13.82 -4.21
C PRO A 83 -6.91 -13.16 -4.69
N ALA A 84 -7.11 -11.88 -4.39
CA ALA A 84 -8.27 -11.13 -4.86
C ALA A 84 -8.26 -10.95 -6.40
N VAL A 85 -7.08 -10.77 -6.99
CA VAL A 85 -6.88 -10.64 -8.44
C VAL A 85 -6.90 -12.00 -9.16
N LEU A 86 -6.31 -13.04 -8.56
CA LEU A 86 -6.20 -14.38 -9.14
C LEU A 86 -7.47 -15.21 -8.93
N GLY A 87 -8.15 -15.04 -7.80
CA GLY A 87 -9.51 -15.53 -7.60
C GLY A 87 -10.44 -14.69 -8.48
N ARG A 88 -11.33 -15.32 -9.25
CA ARG A 88 -12.23 -14.69 -10.23
C ARG A 88 -13.26 -13.67 -9.65
N ASN A 89 -12.95 -13.03 -8.53
CA ASN A 89 -13.73 -12.02 -7.83
C ASN A 89 -13.60 -10.62 -8.46
N VAL A 90 -12.71 -10.42 -9.43
CA VAL A 90 -12.63 -9.18 -10.23
C VAL A 90 -13.48 -9.36 -11.48
N PRO A 91 -14.47 -8.47 -11.75
CA PRO A 91 -15.27 -8.53 -12.96
C PRO A 91 -14.36 -8.47 -14.21
N ALA A 92 -14.71 -9.27 -15.22
CA ALA A 92 -13.90 -9.69 -16.36
C ALA A 92 -13.38 -8.59 -17.33
N SER A 93 -13.36 -7.32 -16.94
CA SER A 93 -12.58 -6.30 -17.64
C SER A 93 -11.10 -6.48 -17.29
N GLY A 94 -10.39 -7.33 -18.03
CA GLY A 94 -8.96 -7.61 -17.85
C GLY A 94 -8.01 -6.40 -17.89
N ALA A 95 -8.55 -5.19 -18.09
CA ALA A 95 -7.83 -3.92 -18.08
C ALA A 95 -7.13 -3.62 -16.74
N LEU A 96 -7.67 -4.07 -15.60
CA LEU A 96 -7.08 -3.79 -14.28
C LEU A 96 -6.12 -4.89 -13.79
N LEU A 97 -6.18 -6.10 -14.36
CA LEU A 97 -5.37 -7.23 -13.93
C LEU A 97 -3.86 -6.97 -14.10
N GLY A 98 -3.46 -6.45 -15.26
CA GLY A 98 -2.06 -6.08 -15.53
C GLY A 98 -1.52 -5.04 -14.55
N PRO A 99 -2.17 -3.86 -14.43
CA PRO A 99 -1.76 -2.83 -13.47
C PRO A 99 -1.70 -3.31 -12.02
N THR A 100 -2.66 -4.12 -11.56
CA THR A 100 -2.65 -4.61 -10.17
C THR A 100 -1.53 -5.62 -9.91
N LEU A 101 -1.20 -6.47 -10.88
CA LEU A 101 -0.03 -7.36 -10.77
C LEU A 101 1.28 -6.59 -10.76
N VAL A 102 1.42 -5.57 -11.62
CA VAL A 102 2.58 -4.66 -11.61
C VAL A 102 2.70 -3.97 -10.25
N PHE A 103 1.59 -3.47 -9.72
CA PHE A 103 1.55 -2.85 -8.39
C PHE A 103 2.03 -3.83 -7.30
N CYS A 104 1.49 -5.05 -7.27
CA CYS A 104 1.93 -6.08 -6.32
C CYS A 104 3.42 -6.39 -6.46
N GLY A 105 3.94 -6.48 -7.69
CA GLY A 105 5.37 -6.65 -7.95
C GLY A 105 6.22 -5.52 -7.37
N VAL A 106 5.78 -4.27 -7.54
CA VAL A 106 6.46 -3.10 -6.96
C VAL A 106 6.48 -3.18 -5.43
N LEU A 107 5.37 -3.56 -4.78
CA LEU A 107 5.35 -3.72 -3.31
C LEU A 107 6.32 -4.80 -2.82
N VAL A 108 6.37 -5.94 -3.51
CA VAL A 108 7.31 -7.03 -3.19
C VAL A 108 8.76 -6.56 -3.35
N VAL A 109 9.08 -5.87 -4.45
CA VAL A 109 10.42 -5.31 -4.65
C VAL A 109 10.77 -4.31 -3.55
N LEU A 110 9.85 -3.40 -3.18
CA LEU A 110 10.06 -2.45 -2.08
C LEU A 110 10.28 -3.16 -0.74
N ALA A 111 9.56 -4.26 -0.48
CA ALA A 111 9.75 -5.07 0.72
C ALA A 111 11.13 -5.72 0.76
N VAL A 112 11.56 -6.34 -0.34
CA VAL A 112 12.89 -6.95 -0.47
C VAL A 112 13.98 -5.90 -0.29
N LEU A 113 13.86 -4.74 -0.93
CA LEU A 113 14.82 -3.64 -0.77
C LEU A 113 14.84 -3.10 0.67
N GLY A 114 13.67 -3.00 1.32
CA GLY A 114 13.57 -2.59 2.73
C GLY A 114 14.32 -3.54 3.68
N LEU A 115 14.25 -4.85 3.42
CA LEU A 115 15.01 -5.88 4.15
C LEU A 115 16.50 -5.84 3.82
N TRP A 116 16.85 -5.61 2.56
CA TRP A 116 18.24 -5.58 2.11
C TRP A 116 19.00 -4.37 2.66
N PHE A 117 18.34 -3.22 2.79
CA PHE A 117 18.90 -1.98 3.32
C PHE A 117 18.62 -1.76 4.81
N LEU A 118 18.53 -2.85 5.59
CA LEU A 118 18.39 -2.76 7.05
C LEU A 118 19.54 -1.93 7.65
N PRO A 119 19.22 -0.87 8.43
CA PRO A 119 20.26 -0.12 9.15
C PRO A 119 21.07 -1.08 10.02
N ARG A 120 22.40 -1.06 9.95
CA ARG A 120 23.24 -1.87 10.85
C ARG A 120 23.02 -1.42 12.29
N PRO A 121 23.05 -2.34 13.27
CA PRO A 121 22.96 -1.94 14.66
C PRO A 121 24.21 -1.09 14.92
N ARG A 122 24.03 0.12 15.46
CA ARG A 122 25.17 0.81 16.06
C ARG A 122 25.50 -0.01 17.30
N GLU A 123 26.52 -0.86 17.20
CA GLU A 123 27.11 -1.49 18.37
C GLU A 123 27.63 -0.34 19.25
N LEU A 124 27.02 -0.24 20.43
CA LEU A 124 27.39 0.69 21.50
C LEU A 124 28.49 0.05 22.33
#